data_AF-V5QPN1-F1
#
_entry.id   AF-V5QPN1-F1
#
_cell.length_a   1.000
_cell.length_b   1.000
_cell.length_c   1.000
_cell.angle_alpha   90.00
_cell.angle_beta   90.00
_cell.angle_gamma   90.00
#
_symmetry.space_group_name_H-M   'P 1'
#
loop_
_entity.id
_entity.type
_entity.pdbx_description
1 polymer ?
#
loop_
_entity_poly.entity_id
_entity_poly.type
_entity_poly.pdbx_seq_one_letter_code
_entity_poly.pdbx_strand_id
1 'polypeptide(L)'
;SQIVKWNIDKAIAFHKGDKNAKYVVDRLDVHYQPGHINASQSETIAADGKYLAVGCKFSKDRFLPVGPLHAENEQLIDISGEKMVLLADHPVRGEPHDFIIFKRDLVKPKQVYDLDHHPLAIKDPKESGVFRKGKKVTVKLTSQAPAFSLREFKVKKGDEVTLILTNLDKIEDLTHGFAIPNYNVNFIVNPLETASVTFVADQPGVFWCYCTHFC
;
A
#
# COMPACT_ATOMS: atom_id res chain seq x y z
N SER A 1 -10.64 -27.17 10.04
CA SER A 1 -10.08 -25.96 9.41
C SER A 1 -8.57 -26.17 9.37
N GLN A 2 -8.03 -26.69 8.27
CA GLN A 2 -6.68 -27.28 8.27
C GLN A 2 -5.92 -26.98 6.98
N ILE A 3 -4.60 -26.95 7.10
CA ILE A 3 -3.66 -27.16 5.99
C ILE A 3 -3.18 -28.61 6.02
N VAL A 4 -3.05 -29.21 4.83
CA VAL A 4 -2.56 -30.58 4.65
C VAL A 4 -1.28 -30.55 3.84
N LYS A 5 -0.18 -31.01 4.43
CA LYS A 5 1.10 -31.22 3.72
C LYS A 5 1.09 -32.62 3.12
N TRP A 6 1.34 -32.72 1.82
CA TRP A 6 1.37 -34.00 1.12
C TRP A 6 2.45 -34.03 0.05
N ASN A 7 2.92 -35.23 -0.30
CA ASN A 7 3.95 -35.46 -1.30
C ASN A 7 3.33 -35.98 -2.61
N ILE A 8 3.64 -35.30 -3.71
CA ILE A 8 3.05 -35.56 -5.03
C ILE A 8 3.47 -36.94 -5.56
N ASP A 9 4.75 -37.29 -5.50
CA ASP A 9 5.26 -38.57 -6.02
C ASP A 9 4.64 -39.77 -5.29
N LYS A 10 4.53 -39.68 -3.96
CA LYS A 10 3.85 -40.71 -3.15
C LYS A 10 2.35 -40.79 -3.47
N ALA A 11 1.69 -39.67 -3.77
CA ALA A 11 0.30 -39.67 -4.19
C ALA A 11 0.13 -40.35 -5.56
N ILE A 12 1.05 -40.11 -6.50
CA ILE A 12 1.10 -40.78 -7.80
C ILE A 12 1.34 -42.28 -7.63
N ALA A 13 2.29 -42.69 -6.78
CA ALA A 13 2.56 -44.11 -6.49
C ALA A 13 1.34 -44.81 -5.88
N PHE A 14 0.68 -44.15 -4.92
CA PHE A 14 -0.57 -44.62 -4.32
C PHE A 14 -1.68 -44.84 -5.38
N HIS A 15 -1.81 -43.88 -6.30
CA HIS A 15 -2.77 -43.97 -7.39
C HIS A 15 -2.46 -45.12 -8.36
N LYS A 16 -1.16 -45.41 -8.61
CA LYS A 16 -0.69 -46.52 -9.46
C LYS A 16 -0.81 -47.91 -8.81
N GLY A 17 -1.25 -48.01 -7.56
CA GLY A 17 -1.56 -49.28 -6.90
C GLY A 17 -0.75 -49.58 -5.65
N ASP A 18 0.28 -48.79 -5.32
CA ASP A 18 1.01 -48.95 -4.06
C ASP A 18 0.20 -48.39 -2.88
N LYS A 19 -0.68 -49.23 -2.31
CA LYS A 19 -1.53 -48.84 -1.18
C LYS A 19 -0.77 -48.51 0.11
N ASN A 20 0.53 -48.78 0.16
CA ASN A 20 1.38 -48.45 1.31
C ASN A 20 2.02 -47.07 1.22
N ALA A 21 1.96 -46.40 0.06
CA ALA A 21 2.51 -45.07 -0.13
C ALA A 21 1.75 -44.00 0.70
N LYS A 22 2.32 -43.59 1.83
CA LYS A 22 1.78 -42.53 2.70
C LYS A 22 2.09 -41.14 2.12
N TYR A 23 1.13 -40.58 1.38
CA TYR A 23 1.31 -39.30 0.71
C TYR A 23 0.92 -38.08 1.56
N VAL A 24 0.00 -38.21 2.53
CA VAL A 24 -0.23 -37.17 3.55
C VAL A 24 0.84 -37.28 4.62
N VAL A 25 1.63 -36.22 4.81
CA VAL A 25 2.78 -36.22 5.72
C VAL A 25 2.57 -35.34 6.95
N ASP A 26 1.67 -34.36 6.86
CA ASP A 26 1.31 -33.53 8.00
C ASP A 26 -0.06 -32.87 7.85
N ARG A 27 -0.63 -32.45 9.00
CA ARG A 27 -1.84 -31.63 9.08
C ARG A 27 -1.65 -30.60 10.17
N LEU A 28 -2.03 -29.36 9.90
CA LEU A 28 -1.96 -28.26 10.86
C LEU A 28 -3.31 -27.56 10.91
N ASP A 29 -3.85 -27.39 12.11
CA ASP A 29 -5.05 -26.60 12.32
C ASP A 29 -4.74 -25.10 12.12
N VAL A 30 -5.63 -24.43 11.39
CA VAL A 30 -5.55 -23.00 11.07
C VAL A 30 -6.87 -22.32 11.41
N HIS A 31 -6.82 -21.03 11.70
CA HIS A 31 -7.85 -20.34 12.48
C HIS A 31 -8.35 -19.07 11.80
N TYR A 32 -9.49 -19.09 11.11
CA TYR A 32 -10.31 -20.24 10.72
C TYR A 32 -10.78 -20.07 9.27
N GLN A 33 -11.19 -21.20 8.67
CA GLN A 33 -11.67 -21.28 7.28
C GLN A 33 -10.62 -20.73 6.31
N PRO A 34 -9.51 -21.46 6.09
CA PRO A 34 -8.48 -21.03 5.16
C PRO A 34 -9.05 -20.94 3.74
N GLY A 35 -8.72 -19.86 3.05
CA GLY A 35 -8.89 -19.68 1.61
C GLY A 35 -7.61 -20.04 0.88
N HIS A 36 -6.94 -19.05 0.27
CA HIS A 36 -5.68 -19.26 -0.43
C HIS A 36 -4.50 -19.38 0.55
N ILE A 37 -3.46 -20.04 0.05
CA ILE A 37 -2.16 -20.17 0.70
C ILE A 37 -1.08 -19.95 -0.35
N ASN A 38 0.06 -19.39 0.06
CA ASN A 38 1.20 -19.21 -0.82
C ASN A 38 2.50 -19.31 -0.02
N ALA A 39 3.51 -19.95 -0.60
CA ALA A 39 4.79 -20.15 0.05
C ALA A 39 5.88 -19.23 -0.53
N SER A 40 6.95 -19.02 0.23
CA SER A 40 8.10 -18.24 -0.19
C SER A 40 8.67 -18.74 -1.52
N GLN A 41 8.69 -17.84 -2.51
CA GLN A 41 9.11 -18.05 -3.89
C GLN A 41 8.30 -19.11 -4.67
N SER A 42 7.14 -19.54 -4.19
CA SER A 42 6.53 -20.81 -4.62
C SER A 42 5.93 -20.81 -6.03
N GLU A 43 5.56 -19.65 -6.55
CA GLU A 43 5.11 -19.48 -7.94
C GLU A 43 6.27 -19.25 -8.92
N THR A 44 7.48 -19.64 -8.52
CA THR A 44 8.69 -19.54 -9.32
C THR A 44 9.50 -20.82 -9.22
N ILE A 45 10.50 -20.98 -10.08
CA ILE A 45 11.48 -22.06 -9.98
C ILE A 45 12.41 -21.94 -8.74
N ALA A 46 12.33 -20.82 -8.01
CA ALA A 46 13.15 -20.52 -6.85
C ALA A 46 12.46 -20.84 -5.51
N ALA A 47 11.35 -21.61 -5.54
CA ALA A 47 10.64 -22.09 -4.35
C ALA A 47 11.62 -22.66 -3.31
N ASP A 48 11.62 -22.10 -2.10
CA ASP A 48 12.67 -22.37 -1.10
C ASP A 48 12.21 -23.22 0.08
N GLY A 49 10.91 -23.50 0.18
CA GLY A 49 10.33 -24.38 1.20
C GLY A 49 10.49 -23.85 2.62
N LYS A 50 10.58 -22.54 2.85
CA LYS A 50 10.79 -21.96 4.19
C LYS A 50 9.50 -21.54 4.89
N TYR A 51 8.70 -20.71 4.24
CA TYR A 51 7.50 -20.13 4.84
C TYR A 51 6.27 -20.37 3.99
N LEU A 52 5.14 -20.54 4.65
CA LEU A 52 3.81 -20.60 4.06
C LEU A 52 2.92 -19.56 4.75
N ALA A 53 2.32 -18.68 3.97
CA ALA A 53 1.26 -17.80 4.46
C ALA A 53 -0.11 -18.41 4.11
N VAL A 54 -1.07 -18.24 5.01
CA VAL A 54 -2.43 -18.78 4.91
C VAL A 54 -3.44 -17.68 5.21
N GLY A 55 -4.29 -17.36 4.24
CA GLY A 55 -5.38 -16.40 4.43
C GLY A 55 -6.62 -17.06 5.02
N CYS A 56 -6.85 -16.94 6.33
CA CYS A 56 -8.05 -17.43 7.00
C CYS A 56 -9.17 -16.38 7.02
N LYS A 57 -10.38 -16.79 6.62
CA LYS A 57 -11.53 -15.90 6.40
C LYS A 57 -12.26 -15.47 7.66
N PHE A 58 -12.07 -16.16 8.78
CA PHE A 58 -12.68 -15.77 10.05
C PHE A 58 -11.64 -15.80 11.18
N SER A 59 -11.42 -14.68 11.85
CA SER A 59 -10.51 -14.62 13.01
C SER A 59 -11.16 -15.03 14.34
N LYS A 60 -12.47 -14.80 14.52
CA LYS A 60 -13.21 -15.17 15.74
C LYS A 60 -12.48 -14.74 17.03
N ASP A 61 -12.08 -15.69 17.85
CA ASP A 61 -11.46 -15.56 19.17
C ASP A 61 -9.93 -15.41 19.13
N ARG A 62 -9.33 -15.29 17.94
CA ARG A 62 -7.87 -15.17 17.79
C ARG A 62 -7.31 -13.80 18.21
N PHE A 63 -8.15 -12.77 18.27
CA PHE A 63 -7.77 -11.40 18.61
C PHE A 63 -8.71 -10.78 19.65
N LEU A 64 -8.31 -9.63 20.22
CA LEU A 64 -9.21 -8.84 21.05
C LEU A 64 -10.48 -8.48 20.27
N PRO A 65 -11.67 -8.53 20.90
CA PRO A 65 -12.93 -8.25 20.21
C PRO A 65 -13.02 -6.78 19.80
N VAL A 66 -13.45 -6.54 18.55
CA VAL A 66 -13.56 -5.20 17.94
C VAL A 66 -14.98 -4.87 17.46
N GLY A 67 -15.98 -5.62 17.93
CA GLY A 67 -17.37 -5.48 17.53
C GLY A 67 -17.79 -6.47 16.43
N PRO A 68 -18.91 -6.22 15.73
CA PRO A 68 -19.47 -7.21 14.80
C PRO A 68 -18.58 -7.54 13.60
N LEU A 69 -17.80 -6.58 13.10
CA LEU A 69 -16.87 -6.77 11.98
C LEU A 69 -15.46 -7.04 12.52
N HIS A 70 -15.05 -8.29 12.46
CA HIS A 70 -13.70 -8.70 12.81
C HIS A 70 -12.76 -8.56 11.60
N ALA A 71 -11.46 -8.52 11.87
CA ALA A 71 -10.43 -8.71 10.86
C ALA A 71 -10.42 -10.17 10.36
N GLU A 72 -9.85 -10.41 9.18
CA GLU A 72 -9.39 -11.74 8.77
C GLU A 72 -8.12 -12.13 9.56
N ASN A 73 -7.64 -13.37 9.41
CA ASN A 73 -6.41 -13.84 10.05
C ASN A 73 -5.43 -14.39 9.02
N GLU A 74 -4.34 -13.69 8.77
CA GLU A 74 -3.20 -14.20 8.00
C GLU A 74 -2.24 -14.92 8.93
N GLN A 75 -2.09 -16.22 8.72
CA GLN A 75 -1.21 -17.05 9.53
C GLN A 75 0.09 -17.35 8.79
N LEU A 76 1.22 -17.11 9.44
CA LEU A 76 2.54 -17.47 8.94
C LEU A 76 2.97 -18.81 9.55
N ILE A 77 3.41 -19.73 8.70
CA ILE A 77 3.78 -21.11 9.07
C ILE A 77 5.21 -21.38 8.58
N ASP A 78 6.05 -21.92 9.46
CA ASP A 78 7.33 -22.51 9.09
C ASP A 78 7.10 -23.89 8.46
N ILE A 79 7.61 -24.08 7.25
CA ILE A 79 7.53 -25.33 6.50
C ILE A 79 8.92 -25.92 6.16
N SER A 80 9.99 -25.35 6.73
CA SER A 80 11.38 -25.77 6.49
C SER A 80 11.72 -27.14 7.06
N GLY A 81 11.00 -27.57 8.10
CA GLY A 81 11.13 -28.89 8.71
C GLY A 81 10.20 -29.95 8.10
N GLU A 82 10.24 -31.15 8.68
CA GLU A 82 9.30 -32.22 8.34
C GLU A 82 7.85 -31.83 8.68
N LYS A 83 7.67 -31.21 9.85
CA LYS A 83 6.39 -30.75 10.39
C LYS A 83 6.18 -29.25 10.18
N MET A 84 4.93 -28.88 9.91
CA MET A 84 4.52 -27.49 9.82
C MET A 84 4.40 -26.91 11.23
N VAL A 85 4.92 -25.71 11.43
CA VAL A 85 4.84 -25.00 12.72
C VAL A 85 4.20 -23.64 12.52
N LEU A 86 3.04 -23.42 13.14
CA LEU A 86 2.41 -22.10 13.16
C LEU A 86 3.31 -21.12 13.92
N LEU A 87 3.71 -20.03 13.28
CA LEU A 87 4.59 -19.01 13.87
C LEU A 87 3.83 -17.82 14.42
N ALA A 88 2.87 -17.30 13.65
CA ALA A 88 2.20 -16.05 13.98
C ALA A 88 0.81 -15.94 13.36
N ASP A 89 -0.03 -15.16 14.02
CA ASP A 89 -1.36 -14.73 13.57
C ASP A 89 -1.33 -13.22 13.34
N HIS A 90 -1.81 -12.76 12.19
CA HIS A 90 -1.83 -11.35 11.81
C HIS A 90 -3.26 -10.91 11.45
N PRO A 91 -3.85 -9.95 12.19
CA PRO A 91 -5.14 -9.40 11.83
C PRO A 91 -4.99 -8.51 10.60
N VAL A 92 -5.74 -8.81 9.53
CA VAL A 92 -5.74 -8.02 8.29
C VAL A 92 -7.17 -7.61 7.93
N ARG A 93 -7.30 -6.47 7.25
CA ARG A 93 -8.61 -5.91 6.86
C ARG A 93 -8.73 -5.85 5.35
N GLY A 94 -9.94 -6.08 4.87
CA GLY A 94 -10.27 -5.99 3.45
C GLY A 94 -10.17 -7.33 2.73
N GLU A 95 -10.19 -8.43 3.48
CA GLU A 95 -10.16 -9.80 2.99
C GLU A 95 -9.13 -10.03 1.87
N PRO A 96 -7.81 -9.96 2.15
CA PRO A 96 -6.80 -10.32 1.16
C PRO A 96 -7.09 -11.72 0.60
N HIS A 97 -7.19 -11.80 -0.73
CA HIS A 97 -7.58 -13.03 -1.41
C HIS A 97 -6.37 -13.92 -1.70
N ASP A 98 -5.25 -13.31 -2.09
CA ASP A 98 -4.02 -14.00 -2.46
C ASP A 98 -2.80 -13.11 -2.19
N PHE A 99 -1.62 -13.72 -2.14
CA PHE A 99 -0.37 -13.04 -1.83
C PHE A 99 0.82 -13.83 -2.36
N ILE A 100 1.89 -13.13 -2.75
CA ILE A 100 3.17 -13.73 -3.14
C ILE A 100 4.27 -13.29 -2.17
N ILE A 101 5.25 -14.16 -1.96
CA ILE A 101 6.41 -13.88 -1.11
C ILE A 101 7.67 -14.08 -1.94
N PHE A 102 8.49 -13.05 -2.07
CA PHE A 102 9.73 -13.10 -2.84
C PHE A 102 10.91 -12.56 -2.03
N LYS A 103 12.13 -12.94 -2.42
CA LYS A 103 13.35 -12.46 -1.75
C LYS A 103 13.55 -10.97 -2.01
N ARG A 104 13.95 -10.24 -0.98
CA ARG A 104 14.14 -8.78 -1.02
C ARG A 104 15.06 -8.28 -2.15
N ASP A 105 16.02 -9.08 -2.58
CA ASP A 105 17.01 -8.71 -3.60
C ASP A 105 16.42 -8.64 -5.01
N LEU A 106 15.22 -9.20 -5.22
CA LEU A 106 14.49 -9.14 -6.49
C LEU A 106 13.83 -7.78 -6.76
N VAL A 107 13.65 -6.94 -5.73
CA VAL A 107 13.03 -5.62 -5.88
C VAL A 107 13.95 -4.55 -5.30
N LYS A 108 14.19 -3.51 -6.09
CA LYS A 108 14.97 -2.33 -5.69
C LYS A 108 14.07 -1.09 -5.83
N PRO A 109 13.36 -0.68 -4.76
CA PRO A 109 12.54 0.53 -4.79
C PRO A 109 13.41 1.77 -4.96
N LYS A 110 12.83 2.83 -5.52
CA LYS A 110 13.43 4.17 -5.49
C LYS A 110 13.23 4.80 -4.11
N GLN A 111 14.20 5.58 -3.64
CA GLN A 111 14.12 6.32 -2.37
C GLN A 111 13.42 7.67 -2.53
N VAL A 112 13.62 8.32 -3.68
CA VAL A 112 12.98 9.59 -4.06
C VAL A 112 12.56 9.51 -5.53
N TYR A 113 11.73 10.43 -5.99
CA TYR A 113 11.36 10.54 -7.39
C TYR A 113 12.45 11.26 -8.19
N ASP A 114 12.37 11.18 -9.52
CA ASP A 114 13.07 12.10 -10.40
C ASP A 114 12.19 13.34 -10.60
N LEU A 115 12.74 14.53 -10.35
CA LEU A 115 12.03 15.80 -10.48
C LEU A 115 11.47 15.99 -11.90
N ASP A 116 12.20 15.51 -12.91
CA ASP A 116 11.82 15.65 -14.32
C ASP A 116 10.82 14.58 -14.79
N HIS A 117 10.41 13.65 -13.91
CA HIS A 117 9.43 12.62 -14.25
C HIS A 117 8.04 13.18 -14.56
N HIS A 118 7.67 14.31 -13.96
CA HIS A 118 6.36 14.92 -14.13
C HIS A 118 6.43 16.17 -15.02
N PRO A 119 5.63 16.28 -16.10
CA PRO A 119 5.74 17.37 -17.07
C PRO A 119 5.38 18.76 -16.51
N LEU A 120 4.64 18.81 -15.40
CA LEU A 120 4.28 20.05 -14.70
C LEU A 120 5.21 20.39 -13.53
N ALA A 121 6.33 19.68 -13.37
CA ALA A 121 7.25 19.90 -12.25
C ALA A 121 7.74 21.35 -12.21
N ILE A 122 7.69 21.94 -11.01
CA ILE A 122 8.13 23.29 -10.71
C ILE A 122 9.53 23.16 -10.12
N LYS A 123 10.55 23.76 -10.75
CA LYS A 123 11.96 23.48 -10.43
C LYS A 123 12.56 24.47 -9.47
N ASP A 124 12.08 25.71 -9.49
CA ASP A 124 12.49 26.77 -8.57
C ASP A 124 11.26 27.35 -7.87
N PRO A 125 11.29 27.57 -6.53
CA PRO A 125 10.21 28.25 -5.82
C PRO A 125 9.77 29.58 -6.45
N LYS A 126 10.66 30.29 -7.15
CA LYS A 126 10.37 31.53 -7.89
C LYS A 126 9.36 31.38 -9.03
N GLU A 127 9.15 30.15 -9.51
CA GLU A 127 8.13 29.84 -10.53
C GLU A 127 6.71 29.71 -9.93
N SER A 128 6.61 29.76 -8.60
CA SER A 128 5.33 29.72 -7.89
C SER A 128 4.51 30.98 -8.15
N GLY A 129 3.20 30.82 -8.22
CA GLY A 129 2.31 31.94 -8.49
C GLY A 129 0.91 31.52 -8.92
N VAL A 130 0.10 32.53 -9.23
CA VAL A 130 -1.30 32.38 -9.67
C VAL A 130 -1.41 32.86 -11.11
N PHE A 131 -1.77 31.97 -12.02
CA PHE A 131 -1.86 32.21 -13.45
C PHE A 131 -3.31 32.10 -13.90
N ARG A 132 -3.84 33.13 -14.55
CA ARG A 132 -5.27 33.21 -14.91
C ARG A 132 -5.48 33.19 -16.42
N LYS A 133 -6.41 32.35 -16.86
CA LYS A 133 -6.96 32.33 -18.23
C LYS A 133 -8.49 32.30 -18.15
N GLY A 134 -9.10 33.49 -18.08
CA GLY A 134 -10.54 33.63 -17.85
C GLY A 134 -10.95 33.10 -16.47
N LYS A 135 -11.85 32.10 -16.44
CA LYS A 135 -12.29 31.39 -15.23
C LYS A 135 -11.35 30.26 -14.80
N LYS A 136 -10.40 29.84 -15.66
CA LYS A 136 -9.42 28.83 -15.30
C LYS A 136 -8.24 29.51 -14.60
N VAL A 137 -7.86 29.00 -13.44
CA VAL A 137 -6.76 29.52 -12.63
C VAL A 137 -5.82 28.38 -12.31
N THR A 138 -4.55 28.52 -12.67
CA THR A 138 -3.48 27.59 -12.27
C THR A 138 -2.72 28.20 -11.11
N VAL A 139 -2.65 27.49 -9.98
CA VAL A 139 -1.81 27.86 -8.84
C VAL A 139 -0.62 26.92 -8.81
N LYS A 140 0.57 27.46 -9.01
CA LYS A 140 1.83 26.72 -8.89
C LYS A 140 2.42 26.96 -7.49
N LEU A 141 2.69 25.89 -6.77
CA LEU A 141 3.34 25.90 -5.47
C LEU A 141 4.51 24.91 -5.44
N THR A 142 5.50 25.19 -4.62
CA THR A 142 6.48 24.20 -4.19
C THR A 142 6.39 24.01 -2.68
N SER A 143 6.76 22.82 -2.20
CA SER A 143 7.03 22.57 -0.79
C SER A 143 8.53 22.33 -0.59
N GLN A 144 9.06 22.88 0.49
CA GLN A 144 10.37 22.55 1.04
C GLN A 144 10.26 22.77 2.55
N ALA A 145 10.45 21.72 3.34
CA ALA A 145 10.12 21.77 4.77
C ALA A 145 10.79 22.97 5.46
N PRO A 146 10.05 23.77 6.27
CA PRO A 146 8.69 23.53 6.77
C PRO A 146 7.59 24.34 6.04
N ALA A 147 7.80 24.81 4.80
CA ALA A 147 6.91 25.79 4.18
C ALA A 147 6.52 25.49 2.73
N PHE A 148 5.35 25.99 2.35
CA PHE A 148 5.01 26.21 0.95
C PHE A 148 5.62 27.51 0.45
N SER A 149 5.89 27.59 -0.85
CA SER A 149 6.43 28.80 -1.50
C SER A 149 5.48 30.00 -1.47
N LEU A 150 4.16 29.77 -1.38
CA LEU A 150 3.14 30.82 -1.26
C LEU A 150 2.50 30.78 0.13
N ARG A 151 2.48 31.93 0.82
CA ARG A 151 1.77 32.10 2.10
C ARG A 151 0.25 32.22 1.94
N GLU A 152 -0.18 32.83 0.83
CA GLU A 152 -1.58 32.96 0.44
C GLU A 152 -1.69 33.08 -1.08
N PHE A 153 -2.85 32.74 -1.64
CA PHE A 153 -3.22 33.04 -3.02
C PHE A 153 -4.69 33.42 -3.10
N LYS A 154 -5.06 34.27 -4.06
CA LYS A 154 -6.42 34.81 -4.20
C LYS A 154 -7.05 34.33 -5.51
N VAL A 155 -8.25 33.77 -5.40
CA VAL A 155 -9.10 33.36 -6.53
C VAL A 155 -10.48 33.99 -6.39
N LYS A 156 -11.29 33.93 -7.45
CA LYS A 156 -12.68 34.41 -7.44
C LYS A 156 -13.62 33.23 -7.25
N LYS A 157 -14.76 33.50 -6.60
CA LYS A 157 -15.86 32.54 -6.52
C LYS A 157 -16.24 32.08 -7.93
N GLY A 158 -16.29 30.76 -8.15
CA GLY A 158 -16.60 30.13 -9.42
C GLY A 158 -15.40 29.96 -10.37
N ASP A 159 -14.18 30.27 -9.95
CA ASP A 159 -12.97 29.88 -10.70
C ASP A 159 -12.80 28.35 -10.66
N GLU A 160 -12.39 27.78 -11.80
CA GLU A 160 -11.87 26.42 -11.90
C GLU A 160 -10.37 26.47 -11.59
N VAL A 161 -9.99 26.04 -10.40
CA VAL A 161 -8.64 26.15 -9.85
C VAL A 161 -7.92 24.82 -10.03
N THR A 162 -6.84 24.80 -10.82
CA THR A 162 -5.87 23.70 -10.85
C THR A 162 -4.69 24.08 -9.97
N LEU A 163 -4.52 23.36 -8.86
CA LEU A 163 -3.37 23.49 -7.99
C LEU A 163 -2.32 22.46 -8.37
N ILE A 164 -1.08 22.91 -8.61
CA ILE A 164 0.08 22.09 -8.91
C ILE A 164 1.08 22.28 -7.77
N LEU A 165 1.46 21.20 -7.12
CA LEU A 165 2.43 21.19 -6.03
C LEU A 165 3.59 20.27 -6.38
N THR A 166 4.81 20.81 -6.32
CA THR A 166 6.06 20.05 -6.44
C THR A 166 6.81 20.06 -5.12
N ASN A 167 7.18 18.88 -4.61
CA ASN A 167 8.03 18.77 -3.43
C ASN A 167 9.51 18.84 -3.86
N LEU A 168 10.22 19.86 -3.38
CA LEU A 168 11.63 20.09 -3.72
C LEU A 168 12.61 19.50 -2.69
N ASP A 169 12.11 18.84 -1.65
CA ASP A 169 12.94 18.09 -0.73
C ASP A 169 13.58 16.88 -1.44
N LYS A 170 14.83 16.60 -1.06
CA LYS A 170 15.67 15.52 -1.60
C LYS A 170 15.96 14.44 -0.57
N ILE A 171 15.31 14.52 0.58
CA ILE A 171 15.49 13.60 1.70
C ILE A 171 14.44 12.50 1.55
N GLU A 172 14.89 11.24 1.58
CA GLU A 172 14.00 10.07 1.61
C GLU A 172 12.98 10.20 2.76
N ASP A 173 11.74 9.79 2.51
CA ASP A 173 10.63 9.82 3.48
C ASP A 173 10.17 11.24 3.90
N LEU A 174 10.76 12.32 3.36
CA LEU A 174 10.31 13.69 3.62
C LEU A 174 9.11 14.08 2.75
N THR A 175 8.01 13.36 2.96
CA THR A 175 6.75 13.52 2.23
C THR A 175 5.93 14.68 2.78
N HIS A 176 5.38 15.48 1.87
CA HIS A 176 4.42 16.54 2.22
C HIS A 176 3.00 16.10 1.87
N GLY A 177 2.03 16.77 2.48
CA GLY A 177 0.63 16.72 2.11
C GLY A 177 0.13 18.10 1.71
N PHE A 178 -1.05 18.16 1.11
CA PHE A 178 -1.76 19.41 0.87
C PHE A 178 -3.26 19.18 1.00
N ALA A 179 -3.90 19.90 1.91
CA ALA A 179 -5.34 19.88 2.07
C ALA A 179 -5.96 21.27 2.09
N ILE A 180 -7.19 21.33 1.57
CA ILE A 180 -8.08 22.48 1.68
C ILE A 180 -9.38 22.00 2.34
N PRO A 181 -9.61 22.32 3.63
CA PRO A 181 -10.88 22.03 4.29
C PRO A 181 -12.07 22.58 3.50
N ASN A 182 -13.21 21.89 3.60
CA ASN A 182 -14.47 22.21 2.91
C ASN A 182 -14.48 22.07 1.38
N TYR A 183 -13.33 21.86 0.75
CA TYR A 183 -13.22 21.60 -0.69
C TYR A 183 -12.96 20.12 -1.04
N ASN A 184 -12.90 19.24 -0.04
CA ASN A 184 -12.58 17.82 -0.20
C ASN A 184 -11.28 17.59 -1.00
N VAL A 185 -10.29 18.46 -0.78
CA VAL A 185 -8.97 18.35 -1.37
C VAL A 185 -8.02 17.85 -0.29
N ASN A 186 -7.41 16.69 -0.52
CA ASN A 186 -6.30 16.15 0.26
C ASN A 186 -5.48 15.21 -0.62
N PHE A 187 -4.19 15.48 -0.79
CA PHE A 187 -3.26 14.60 -1.49
C PHE A 187 -1.86 14.72 -0.90
N ILE A 188 -1.00 13.75 -1.24
CA ILE A 188 0.40 13.69 -0.80
C ILE A 188 1.33 14.01 -1.96
N VAL A 189 2.52 14.51 -1.67
CA VAL A 189 3.60 14.74 -2.63
C VAL A 189 4.93 14.30 -2.01
N ASN A 190 5.44 13.17 -2.49
CA ASN A 190 6.70 12.58 -2.03
C ASN A 190 7.91 13.41 -2.50
N PRO A 191 9.11 13.21 -1.95
CA PRO A 191 10.32 13.92 -2.37
C PRO A 191 10.52 13.87 -3.90
N LEU A 192 10.69 15.05 -4.51
CA LEU A 192 10.82 15.27 -5.96
C LEU A 192 9.59 14.88 -6.81
N GLU A 193 8.46 14.57 -6.20
CA GLU A 193 7.20 14.32 -6.89
C GLU A 193 6.48 15.64 -7.22
N THR A 194 5.63 15.61 -8.24
CA THR A 194 4.64 16.65 -8.51
C THR A 194 3.28 16.03 -8.60
N ALA A 195 2.30 16.60 -7.90
CA ALA A 195 0.90 16.24 -8.01
C ALA A 195 0.06 17.47 -8.29
N SER A 196 -1.15 17.24 -8.82
CA SER A 196 -2.10 18.32 -9.05
C SER A 196 -3.53 17.89 -8.80
N VAL A 197 -4.36 18.86 -8.45
CA VAL A 197 -5.80 18.67 -8.22
C VAL A 197 -6.54 19.85 -8.84
N THR A 198 -7.70 19.59 -9.43
CA THR A 198 -8.59 20.64 -9.92
C THR A 198 -9.88 20.64 -9.12
N PHE A 199 -10.28 21.82 -8.65
CA PHE A 199 -11.53 22.03 -7.93
C PHE A 199 -12.17 23.35 -8.35
N VAL A 200 -13.48 23.51 -8.11
CA VAL A 200 -14.17 24.78 -8.32
C VAL A 200 -14.18 25.53 -7.00
N ALA A 201 -13.69 26.77 -6.98
CA ALA A 201 -13.78 27.64 -5.80
C ALA A 201 -15.20 28.21 -5.65
N ASP A 202 -16.17 27.36 -5.30
CA ASP A 202 -17.60 27.68 -5.29
C ASP A 202 -18.09 28.43 -4.04
N GLN A 203 -17.27 28.52 -2.99
CA GLN A 203 -17.58 29.22 -1.74
C GLN A 203 -16.71 30.48 -1.56
N PRO A 204 -17.30 31.64 -1.21
CA PRO A 204 -16.54 32.83 -0.85
C PRO A 204 -15.99 32.69 0.58
N GLY A 205 -14.80 33.24 0.83
CA GLY A 205 -14.23 33.28 2.18
C GLY A 205 -12.71 33.09 2.22
N VAL A 206 -12.19 32.88 3.42
CA VAL A 206 -10.80 32.50 3.67
C VAL A 206 -10.76 31.00 3.94
N PHE A 207 -9.95 30.28 3.19
CA PHE A 207 -9.75 28.85 3.34
C PHE A 207 -8.27 28.59 3.61
N TRP A 208 -7.98 27.93 4.72
CA TRP A 208 -6.63 27.53 5.05
C TRP A 208 -6.18 26.38 4.17
N CYS A 209 -4.96 26.47 3.67
CA CYS A 209 -4.27 25.34 3.07
C CYS A 209 -3.19 24.88 4.04
N TYR A 210 -3.05 23.57 4.26
CA TYR A 210 -2.06 23.06 5.21
C TYR A 210 -1.49 21.71 4.77
N CYS A 211 -0.30 21.40 5.29
CA CYS A 211 0.33 20.10 5.11
C CYS A 211 -0.34 19.08 6.03
N THR A 212 -0.85 17.97 5.46
CA THR A 212 -1.46 16.87 6.22
C THR A 212 -0.44 15.86 6.72
N HIS A 213 0.82 15.95 6.27
CA HIS A 213 1.91 15.08 6.68
C HIS A 213 2.78 15.78 7.72
N PHE A 214 3.30 15.01 8.67
CA PHE A 214 4.25 15.51 9.65
C PHE A 214 5.65 15.48 9.00
N CYS A 215 6.01 16.60 8.37
CA CYS A 215 7.24 16.79 7.62
C CYS A 215 8.19 17.78 8.31
#